data_AF-A0A7W7RC94-F1
#
_entry.id   AF-A0A7W7RC94-F1
#
_cell.length_a   1.000
_cell.length_b   1.000
_cell.length_c   1.000
_cell.angle_alpha   90.00
_cell.angle_beta   90.00
_cell.angle_gamma   90.00
#
_symmetry.space_group_name_H-M   'P 1'
#
loop_
_entity.id
_entity.type
_entity.pdbx_description
1 polymer ?
#
loop_
_entity_poly.entity_id
_entity_poly.type
_entity_poly.pdbx_seq_one_letter_code
_entity_poly.pdbx_strand_id
1 'polypeptide(L)'
;MSDSARKAPSAPGDGAGRPVSRRGRASLLRLACWFEGADAETAHDIYTAAFATYRARHLGGQAAAPVAPATSWWNAPLADTAAAKLAGASPVAPVHDHSEQRARLRDEAESSAHWRRSAAREVRRLLADPTGDDSRLHLTPPALGVLMDLLTAALGSGDSARGAVSAGDLELDIRLHVTRVAGASIVLRGAGGDLSIDGLRLQATSYPAGDSTEPSDEVGALASGESVSGQPVDLLADPVRPA
;
A
#
# COMPACT_ATOMS: atom_id res chain seq x y z
N MET A 1 -59.57 0.93 -11.86
CA MET A 1 -59.11 0.36 -13.14
C MET A 1 -57.79 1.05 -13.46
N SER A 2 -56.73 0.71 -12.75
CA SER A 2 -55.87 -0.47 -12.94
C SER A 2 -55.04 -0.31 -14.20
N ASP A 3 -53.79 0.14 -14.02
CA ASP A 3 -52.73 -0.40 -14.85
C ASP A 3 -51.55 -0.77 -13.95
N SER A 4 -51.33 -2.07 -13.86
CA SER A 4 -50.33 -2.73 -13.04
C SER A 4 -49.13 -3.04 -13.91
N ALA A 5 -47.96 -2.67 -13.40
CA ALA A 5 -46.72 -3.43 -13.45
C ALA A 5 -46.34 -4.18 -14.75
N ARG A 6 -45.20 -3.80 -15.33
CA ARG A 6 -44.19 -4.79 -15.71
C ARG A 6 -42.78 -4.23 -15.59
N LYS A 7 -42.21 -4.41 -14.38
CA LYS A 7 -40.78 -4.38 -14.14
C LYS A 7 -40.18 -5.66 -14.72
N ALA A 8 -39.39 -5.55 -15.79
CA ALA A 8 -38.69 -6.67 -16.37
C ALA A 8 -37.50 -7.11 -15.47
N PRO A 9 -37.16 -8.40 -15.43
CA PRO A 9 -36.18 -8.96 -14.51
C PRO A 9 -34.74 -8.62 -14.92
N SER A 10 -33.94 -8.16 -13.96
CA SER A 10 -32.48 -8.16 -14.05
C SER A 10 -31.97 -9.59 -13.94
N ALA A 11 -31.45 -10.14 -15.05
CA ALA A 11 -30.73 -11.40 -15.06
C ALA A 11 -29.22 -11.17 -14.77
N PRO A 12 -28.52 -12.20 -14.27
CA PRO A 12 -27.37 -12.07 -13.39
C PRO A 12 -26.07 -11.75 -14.12
N GLY A 13 -25.13 -11.20 -13.38
CA GLY A 13 -23.78 -10.96 -13.85
C GLY A 13 -23.07 -12.26 -14.21
N ASP A 14 -22.62 -12.33 -15.45
CA ASP A 14 -21.49 -13.17 -15.81
C ASP A 14 -20.22 -12.33 -15.71
N GLY A 15 -19.53 -12.52 -14.58
CA GLY A 15 -18.11 -12.29 -14.49
C GLY A 15 -17.39 -13.29 -15.40
N ALA A 16 -17.27 -12.96 -16.67
CA ALA A 16 -16.36 -13.62 -17.60
C ALA A 16 -15.55 -12.54 -18.29
N GLY A 17 -14.23 -12.58 -18.10
CA GLY A 17 -13.24 -11.58 -18.51
C GLY A 17 -13.67 -10.70 -19.68
N ARG A 18 -13.98 -9.43 -19.39
CA ARG A 18 -14.46 -8.49 -20.41
C ARG A 18 -13.27 -8.06 -21.29
N PRO A 19 -13.48 -7.94 -22.61
CA PRO A 19 -12.48 -8.34 -23.59
C PRO A 19 -11.40 -7.28 -23.77
N VAL A 20 -10.18 -7.78 -23.96
CA VAL A 20 -9.13 -7.09 -24.72
C VAL A 20 -9.81 -6.37 -25.89
N SER A 21 -9.66 -5.05 -25.96
CA SER A 21 -10.38 -4.19 -26.89
C SER A 21 -10.63 -4.91 -28.22
N ARG A 22 -11.90 -5.18 -28.55
CA ARG A 22 -12.27 -6.00 -29.74
C ARG A 22 -11.61 -5.49 -31.02
N ARG A 23 -11.28 -4.20 -31.05
CA ARG A 23 -10.56 -3.53 -32.14
C ARG A 23 -9.09 -3.95 -32.24
N GLY A 24 -8.39 -4.20 -31.14
CA GLY A 24 -6.99 -4.65 -31.15
C GLY A 24 -6.85 -6.10 -31.64
N ARG A 25 -7.68 -7.02 -31.13
CA ARG A 25 -7.69 -8.42 -31.60
C ARG A 25 -8.07 -8.53 -33.07
N ALA A 26 -9.09 -7.78 -33.52
CA ALA A 26 -9.51 -7.80 -34.92
C ALA A 26 -8.40 -7.29 -35.87
N SER A 27 -7.65 -6.26 -35.48
CA SER A 27 -6.52 -5.75 -36.25
C SER A 27 -5.37 -6.77 -36.32
N LEU A 28 -5.06 -7.46 -35.22
CA LEU A 28 -4.02 -8.51 -35.21
C LEU A 28 -4.41 -9.73 -36.05
N LEU A 29 -5.69 -10.13 -36.03
CA LEU A 29 -6.18 -11.24 -36.87
C LEU A 29 -6.18 -10.86 -38.36
N ARG A 30 -6.48 -9.60 -38.69
CA ARG A 30 -6.35 -9.09 -40.05
C ARG A 30 -4.90 -9.11 -40.53
N LEU A 31 -3.97 -8.71 -39.66
CA LEU A 31 -2.54 -8.78 -39.94
C LEU A 31 -2.09 -10.23 -40.18
N ALA A 32 -2.51 -11.17 -39.33
CA ALA A 32 -2.18 -12.59 -39.47
C ALA A 32 -2.69 -13.17 -40.81
N CYS A 33 -3.90 -12.78 -41.24
CA CYS A 33 -4.46 -13.17 -42.53
C CYS A 33 -3.64 -12.63 -43.72
N TRP A 34 -3.10 -11.40 -43.61
CA TRP A 34 -2.19 -10.86 -44.63
C TRP A 34 -0.84 -11.58 -44.67
N PHE A 35 -0.34 -12.05 -43.53
CA PHE A 35 0.90 -12.84 -43.48
C PHE A 35 0.72 -14.26 -44.04
N GLU A 36 -0.44 -14.87 -43.87
CA GLU A 36 -0.72 -16.25 -44.30
C GLU A 36 -0.60 -16.45 -45.82
N GLY A 37 -0.91 -15.42 -46.61
CA GLY A 37 -0.84 -15.45 -48.08
C GLY A 37 0.37 -14.73 -48.69
N ALA A 38 1.29 -14.20 -47.88
CA ALA A 38 2.40 -13.39 -48.37
C ALA A 38 3.66 -14.24 -48.65
N ASP A 39 4.38 -13.92 -49.71
CA ASP A 39 5.75 -14.39 -49.90
C ASP A 39 6.72 -13.67 -48.95
N ALA A 40 7.99 -14.12 -48.89
CA ALA A 40 8.96 -13.61 -47.93
C ALA A 40 9.24 -12.10 -48.07
N GLU A 41 9.21 -11.57 -49.30
CA GLU A 41 9.42 -10.15 -49.59
C GLU A 41 8.21 -9.32 -49.16
N THR A 42 7.00 -9.74 -49.51
CA THR A 42 5.75 -9.08 -49.12
C THR A 42 5.54 -9.15 -47.60
N ALA A 43 5.88 -10.27 -46.96
CA ALA A 43 5.81 -10.42 -45.52
C ALA A 43 6.77 -9.45 -44.80
N HIS A 44 7.98 -9.26 -45.35
CA HIS A 44 8.93 -8.28 -44.84
C HIS A 44 8.39 -6.85 -44.98
N ASP A 45 7.76 -6.51 -46.10
CA ASP A 45 7.16 -5.19 -46.31
C ASP A 45 5.96 -4.93 -45.38
N ILE A 46 5.08 -5.92 -45.20
CA ILE A 46 3.96 -5.85 -44.25
C ILE A 46 4.48 -5.66 -42.82
N TYR A 47 5.50 -6.43 -42.41
CA TYR A 47 6.14 -6.28 -41.11
C TYR A 47 6.73 -4.88 -40.93
N THR A 48 7.47 -4.42 -41.92
CA THR A 48 8.18 -3.14 -41.89
C THR A 48 7.22 -1.96 -41.84
N ALA A 49 6.10 -2.04 -42.55
CA ALA A 49 5.02 -1.06 -42.52
C ALA A 49 4.23 -1.08 -41.20
N ALA A 50 3.82 -2.26 -40.72
CA ALA A 50 2.98 -2.38 -39.53
C ALA A 50 3.70 -2.02 -38.22
N PHE A 51 5.00 -2.34 -38.14
CA PHE A 51 5.82 -2.07 -36.95
C PHE A 51 6.76 -0.87 -37.10
N ALA A 52 6.67 -0.17 -38.24
CA ALA A 52 7.52 0.98 -38.58
C ALA A 52 9.03 0.67 -38.44
N THR A 53 9.45 -0.55 -38.78
CA THR A 53 10.85 -1.02 -38.67
C THR A 53 11.70 -0.69 -39.91
N TYR A 54 11.27 0.28 -40.72
CA TYR A 54 12.06 0.74 -41.89
C TYR A 54 13.49 1.05 -41.47
N ARG A 55 14.46 0.47 -42.19
CA ARG A 55 15.91 0.76 -42.06
C ARG A 55 16.12 2.25 -41.83
N ALA A 56 16.88 2.58 -40.78
CA ALA A 56 17.06 3.91 -40.19
C ALA A 56 16.92 5.10 -41.16
N ARG A 57 15.69 5.53 -41.47
CA ARG A 57 15.44 6.79 -42.21
C ARG A 57 15.82 8.01 -41.36
N HIS A 58 16.04 7.82 -40.07
CA HIS A 58 16.54 8.82 -39.14
C HIS A 58 18.06 9.06 -39.24
N LEU A 59 18.82 8.17 -39.89
CA LEU A 59 20.27 8.37 -40.13
C LEU A 59 20.59 8.99 -41.50
N GLY A 60 19.59 9.14 -42.39
CA GLY A 60 19.78 9.68 -43.73
C GLY A 60 18.65 10.61 -44.21
N GLY A 61 17.79 11.06 -43.29
CA GLY A 61 16.73 12.02 -43.64
C GLY A 61 17.34 13.37 -43.96
N GLN A 62 17.07 13.90 -45.14
CA GLN A 62 17.34 15.31 -45.42
C GLN A 62 16.43 16.12 -44.49
N ALA A 63 17.03 16.86 -43.56
CA ALA A 63 16.27 17.87 -42.83
C ALA A 63 15.78 18.91 -43.85
N ALA A 64 14.49 19.29 -43.77
CA ALA A 64 13.92 20.30 -44.65
C ALA A 64 14.68 21.65 -44.60
N ALA A 65 15.42 21.91 -43.51
CA ALA A 65 16.30 23.05 -43.35
C ALA A 65 17.59 22.65 -42.59
N PRO A 66 18.75 23.29 -42.87
CA PRO A 66 19.99 23.03 -42.14
C PRO A 66 19.84 23.46 -40.67
N VAL A 67 20.09 22.53 -39.75
CA VAL A 67 20.09 22.79 -38.30
C VAL A 67 21.53 22.97 -37.82
N ALA A 68 21.78 24.01 -37.03
CA ALA A 68 23.12 24.28 -36.51
C ALA A 68 23.56 23.16 -35.53
N PRO A 69 24.84 22.73 -35.53
CA PRO A 69 25.32 21.66 -34.66
C PRO A 69 25.17 21.92 -33.16
N ALA A 70 25.08 23.19 -32.76
CA ALA A 70 24.88 23.59 -31.36
C ALA A 70 23.40 23.61 -30.93
N THR A 71 22.46 23.33 -31.83
CA THR A 71 21.02 23.34 -31.50
C THR A 71 20.68 22.12 -30.66
N SER A 72 20.19 22.36 -29.44
CA SER A 72 19.64 21.31 -28.60
C SER A 72 18.49 20.59 -29.31
N TRP A 73 18.49 19.26 -29.22
CA TRP A 73 17.44 18.40 -29.79
C TRP A 73 16.04 18.67 -29.21
N TRP A 74 15.93 19.34 -28.06
CA TRP A 74 14.65 19.79 -27.50
C TRP A 74 14.05 21.00 -28.23
N ASN A 75 14.90 21.80 -28.87
CA ASN A 75 14.55 23.04 -29.56
C ASN A 75 14.72 22.93 -31.09
N ALA A 76 15.20 21.79 -31.58
CA ALA A 76 15.35 21.54 -33.01
C ALA A 76 13.99 21.22 -33.65
N PRO A 77 13.79 21.59 -34.94
CA PRO A 77 12.60 21.17 -35.67
C PRO A 77 12.50 19.63 -35.71
N LEU A 78 11.27 19.12 -35.56
CA LEU A 78 11.01 17.69 -35.56
C LEU A 78 11.39 17.09 -36.91
N ALA A 79 12.15 15.99 -36.90
CA ALA A 79 12.50 15.29 -38.13
C ALA A 79 11.24 14.85 -38.89
N ASP A 80 11.24 14.97 -40.21
CA ASP A 80 10.06 14.67 -41.06
C ASP A 80 9.50 13.26 -40.83
N THR A 81 10.36 12.30 -40.48
CA THR A 81 9.97 10.92 -40.14
C THR A 81 9.20 10.83 -38.82
N ALA A 82 9.60 11.62 -37.81
CA ALA A 82 8.89 11.71 -36.54
C ALA A 82 7.59 12.52 -36.69
N ALA A 83 7.60 13.56 -37.53
CA ALA A 83 6.40 14.33 -37.87
C ALA A 83 5.35 13.46 -38.58
N ALA A 84 5.77 12.64 -39.56
CA ALA A 84 4.88 11.70 -40.25
C ALA A 84 4.31 10.64 -39.29
N LYS A 85 5.12 10.13 -38.35
CA LYS A 85 4.67 9.19 -37.31
C LYS A 85 3.63 9.82 -36.38
N LEU A 86 3.81 11.09 -35.99
CA LEU A 86 2.85 11.82 -35.16
C LEU A 86 1.56 12.14 -35.94
N ALA A 87 1.68 12.50 -37.22
CA ALA A 87 0.53 12.75 -38.10
C ALA A 87 -0.30 11.48 -38.35
N GLY A 88 0.35 10.31 -38.36
CA GLY A 88 -0.31 9.00 -38.44
C GLY A 88 -0.70 8.39 -37.10
N ALA A 89 -0.37 9.04 -35.97
CA ALA A 89 -0.74 8.53 -34.65
C ALA A 89 -2.26 8.65 -34.50
N SER A 90 -2.94 7.50 -34.47
CA SER A 90 -4.35 7.44 -34.10
C SER A 90 -4.52 8.11 -32.73
N PRO A 91 -5.59 8.91 -32.51
CA PRO A 91 -5.80 9.58 -31.23
C PRO A 91 -5.65 8.59 -30.07
N VAL A 92 -4.88 9.01 -29.06
CA VAL A 92 -4.70 8.25 -27.82
C VAL A 92 -6.08 7.88 -27.31
N ALA A 93 -6.33 6.57 -27.16
CA ALA A 93 -7.62 6.09 -26.69
C ALA A 93 -7.94 6.78 -25.35
N PRO A 94 -9.18 7.27 -25.15
CA PRO A 94 -9.54 7.91 -23.89
C PRO A 94 -9.29 6.95 -22.74
N VAL A 95 -8.63 7.45 -21.68
CA VAL A 95 -8.38 6.69 -20.46
C VAL A 95 -9.72 6.19 -19.93
N HIS A 96 -9.81 4.89 -19.67
CA HIS A 96 -11.05 4.31 -19.16
C HIS A 96 -11.40 4.91 -17.79
N ASP A 97 -12.68 5.24 -17.60
CA ASP A 97 -13.17 5.72 -16.33
C ASP A 97 -13.23 4.54 -15.34
N HIS A 98 -12.27 4.52 -14.42
CA HIS A 98 -12.18 3.54 -13.33
C HIS A 98 -12.79 4.06 -12.03
N SER A 99 -13.57 5.15 -12.06
CA SER A 99 -14.17 5.76 -10.86
C SER A 99 -15.04 4.77 -10.09
N GLU A 100 -15.89 4.01 -10.78
CA GLU A 100 -16.75 2.98 -10.16
C GLU A 100 -15.95 1.84 -9.54
N GLN A 101 -14.91 1.35 -10.23
CA GLN A 101 -14.03 0.31 -9.70
C GLN A 101 -13.27 0.81 -8.46
N ARG A 102 -12.78 2.05 -8.48
CA ARG A 102 -12.10 2.67 -7.34
C ARG A 102 -13.04 2.90 -6.17
N ALA A 103 -14.29 3.30 -6.42
CA ALA A 103 -15.30 3.45 -5.38
C ALA A 103 -15.58 2.10 -4.70
N ARG A 104 -15.82 1.04 -5.49
CA ARG A 104 -16.04 -0.30 -4.96
C ARG A 104 -14.87 -0.80 -4.10
N LEU A 105 -13.63 -0.65 -4.57
CA LEU A 105 -12.45 -1.06 -3.81
C LEU A 105 -12.31 -0.27 -2.49
N ARG A 106 -12.68 1.01 -2.50
CA ARG A 106 -12.70 1.84 -1.29
C ARG A 106 -13.75 1.35 -0.31
N ASP A 107 -14.97 1.09 -0.76
CA ASP A 107 -16.06 0.59 0.09
C ASP A 107 -15.72 -0.80 0.69
N GLU A 108 -15.12 -1.68 -0.10
CA GLU A 108 -14.63 -2.99 0.37
C GLU A 108 -13.51 -2.83 1.43
N ALA A 109 -12.60 -1.87 1.25
CA ALA A 109 -11.56 -1.57 2.24
C ALA A 109 -12.13 -0.95 3.52
N GLU A 110 -13.04 0.01 3.41
CA GLU A 110 -13.68 0.69 4.55
C GLU A 110 -14.51 -0.28 5.39
N SER A 111 -15.28 -1.15 4.75
CA SER A 111 -16.03 -2.20 5.43
C SER A 111 -15.09 -3.19 6.14
N SER A 112 -14.02 -3.62 5.49
CA SER A 112 -13.00 -4.50 6.10
C SER A 112 -12.35 -3.85 7.33
N ALA A 113 -11.98 -2.57 7.25
CA ALA A 113 -11.43 -1.81 8.37
C ALA A 113 -12.45 -1.63 9.51
N HIS A 114 -13.73 -1.42 9.18
CA HIS A 114 -14.80 -1.38 10.17
C HIS A 114 -14.95 -2.71 10.91
N TRP A 115 -14.94 -3.84 10.19
CA TRP A 115 -15.03 -5.17 10.79
C TRP A 115 -13.85 -5.47 11.70
N ARG A 116 -12.61 -5.16 11.28
CA ARG A 116 -11.40 -5.34 12.12
C ARG A 116 -11.47 -4.52 13.41
N ARG A 117 -11.86 -3.25 13.34
CA ARG A 117 -12.01 -2.38 14.53
C ARG A 117 -13.10 -2.87 15.48
N SER A 118 -14.23 -3.36 14.96
CA SER A 118 -15.29 -3.92 15.79
C SER A 118 -14.88 -5.25 16.43
N ALA A 119 -14.17 -6.10 15.70
CA ALA A 119 -13.60 -7.35 16.21
C ALA A 119 -12.58 -7.10 17.34
N ALA A 120 -11.64 -6.16 17.16
CA ALA A 120 -10.69 -5.79 18.22
C ALA A 120 -11.40 -5.28 19.48
N ARG A 121 -12.45 -4.47 19.33
CA ARG A 121 -13.26 -3.99 20.46
C ARG A 121 -13.95 -5.13 21.20
N GLU A 122 -14.44 -6.14 20.48
CA GLU A 122 -15.04 -7.34 21.07
C GLU A 122 -14.00 -8.12 21.89
N VAL A 123 -12.81 -8.38 21.32
CA VAL A 123 -11.70 -9.05 22.01
C VAL A 123 -11.32 -8.28 23.28
N ARG A 124 -11.13 -6.97 23.18
CA ARG A 124 -10.78 -6.11 24.32
C ARG A 124 -11.85 -6.13 25.42
N ARG A 125 -13.14 -6.17 25.05
CA ARG A 125 -14.24 -6.26 26.02
C ARG A 125 -14.24 -7.62 26.73
N LEU A 126 -14.04 -8.71 25.99
CA LEU A 126 -14.11 -10.07 26.54
C LEU A 126 -12.87 -10.44 27.36
N LEU A 127 -11.73 -9.83 27.06
CA LEU A 127 -10.45 -10.05 27.73
C LEU A 127 -10.01 -8.85 28.58
N ALA A 128 -10.94 -7.98 29.00
CA ALA A 128 -10.60 -6.83 29.84
C ALA A 128 -9.95 -7.28 31.16
N ASP A 129 -10.50 -8.35 31.73
CA ASP A 129 -9.95 -9.04 32.89
C ASP A 129 -9.12 -10.26 32.46
N PRO A 130 -8.10 -10.64 33.24
CA PRO A 130 -7.33 -11.86 32.98
C PRO A 130 -8.24 -13.09 33.01
N THR A 131 -8.12 -13.97 32.02
CA THR A 131 -8.89 -15.22 31.98
C THR A 131 -8.63 -16.09 33.22
N GLY A 132 -9.70 -16.60 33.83
CA GLY A 132 -9.62 -17.57 34.93
C GLY A 132 -9.17 -18.96 34.49
N ASP A 133 -9.16 -19.91 35.43
CA ASP A 133 -8.56 -21.24 35.25
C ASP A 133 -9.37 -22.17 34.32
N ASP A 134 -10.69 -21.97 34.18
CA ASP A 134 -11.52 -22.60 33.14
C ASP A 134 -12.40 -21.52 32.48
N SER A 135 -11.84 -20.84 31.50
CA SER A 135 -12.51 -19.72 30.82
C SER A 135 -13.10 -20.16 29.49
N ARG A 136 -14.36 -19.78 29.23
CA ARG A 136 -15.04 -20.05 27.95
C ARG A 136 -15.41 -18.75 27.27
N LEU A 137 -14.82 -18.50 26.11
CA LEU A 137 -15.01 -17.26 25.36
C LEU A 137 -15.72 -17.56 24.04
N HIS A 138 -16.81 -16.85 23.80
CA HIS A 138 -17.52 -16.87 22.52
C HIS A 138 -17.09 -15.67 21.71
N LEU A 139 -16.41 -15.94 20.59
CA LEU A 139 -15.88 -14.89 19.72
C LEU A 139 -16.55 -14.97 18.36
N THR A 140 -16.90 -13.82 17.80
CA THR A 140 -17.26 -13.76 16.38
C THR A 140 -16.08 -14.19 15.51
N PRO A 141 -16.31 -14.71 14.28
CA PRO A 141 -15.23 -15.12 13.38
C PRO A 141 -14.12 -14.06 13.16
N PRO A 142 -14.43 -12.77 12.92
CA PRO A 142 -13.37 -11.76 12.79
C PRO A 142 -12.66 -11.46 14.11
N ALA A 143 -13.34 -11.55 15.27
CA ALA A 143 -12.72 -11.39 16.59
C ALA A 143 -11.74 -12.53 16.90
N LEU A 144 -12.09 -13.77 16.54
CA LEU A 144 -11.19 -14.91 16.64
C LEU A 144 -9.95 -14.70 15.76
N GLY A 145 -10.11 -14.20 14.53
CA GLY A 145 -8.98 -13.87 13.65
C GLY A 145 -8.01 -12.86 14.29
N VAL A 146 -8.53 -11.74 14.80
CA VAL A 146 -7.70 -10.73 15.49
C VAL A 146 -7.00 -11.32 16.72
N LEU A 147 -7.70 -12.12 17.52
CA LEU A 147 -7.09 -12.78 18.68
C LEU A 147 -5.94 -13.72 18.26
N MET A 148 -6.14 -14.53 17.22
CA MET A 148 -5.12 -15.47 16.74
C MET A 148 -3.90 -14.75 16.16
N ASP A 149 -4.09 -13.66 15.43
CA ASP A 149 -2.99 -12.82 14.91
C ASP A 149 -2.16 -12.26 16.07
N LEU A 150 -2.82 -11.69 17.09
CA LEU A 150 -2.15 -11.14 18.27
C LEU A 150 -1.49 -12.21 19.13
N LEU A 151 -2.13 -13.37 19.30
CA LEU A 151 -1.56 -14.50 20.05
C LEU A 151 -0.31 -15.03 19.34
N THR A 152 -0.37 -15.18 18.03
CA THR A 152 0.77 -15.61 17.21
C THR A 152 1.92 -14.60 17.32
N ALA A 153 1.62 -13.30 17.23
CA ALA A 153 2.62 -12.25 17.40
C ALA A 153 3.22 -12.24 18.81
N ALA A 154 2.40 -12.43 19.86
CA ALA A 154 2.87 -12.43 21.24
C ALA A 154 3.74 -13.64 21.56
N LEU A 155 3.39 -14.82 21.05
CA LEU A 155 4.22 -16.03 21.20
C LEU A 155 5.47 -16.00 20.32
N GLY A 156 5.45 -15.24 19.22
CA GLY A 156 6.62 -15.00 18.38
C GLY A 156 7.59 -13.95 18.95
N SER A 157 7.12 -13.03 19.80
CA SER A 157 7.94 -11.95 20.35
C SER A 157 8.84 -12.39 21.53
N GLY A 158 8.55 -13.53 22.15
CA GLY A 158 9.36 -14.05 23.24
C GLY A 158 8.89 -15.39 23.80
N ASP A 159 9.61 -15.88 24.81
CA ASP A 159 9.29 -17.12 25.50
C ASP A 159 8.39 -16.85 26.71
N SER A 160 7.11 -17.22 26.58
CA SER A 160 6.13 -17.10 27.66
C SER A 160 6.44 -17.94 28.91
N ALA A 161 7.37 -18.90 28.82
CA ALA A 161 7.84 -19.65 29.98
C ALA A 161 8.81 -18.84 30.87
N ARG A 162 9.47 -17.81 30.30
CA ARG A 162 10.42 -16.95 31.04
C ARG A 162 9.77 -15.69 31.61
N GLY A 163 8.58 -15.33 31.14
CA GLY A 163 7.85 -14.15 31.61
C GLY A 163 6.61 -13.87 30.78
N ALA A 164 5.87 -12.81 31.16
CA ALA A 164 4.74 -12.34 30.36
C ALA A 164 5.23 -11.85 28.99
N VAL A 165 4.56 -12.29 27.93
CA VAL A 165 4.80 -11.79 26.57
C VAL A 165 3.61 -10.98 26.10
N SER A 166 3.86 -9.96 25.28
CA SER A 166 2.78 -9.14 24.74
C SER A 166 3.00 -8.81 23.27
N ALA A 167 1.89 -8.59 22.58
CA ALA A 167 1.86 -8.03 21.24
C ALA A 167 0.63 -7.12 21.11
N GLY A 168 0.72 -6.11 20.27
CA GLY A 168 -0.42 -5.23 20.07
C GLY A 168 -0.42 -4.60 18.70
N ASP A 169 -1.56 -4.03 18.37
CA ASP A 169 -1.86 -3.33 17.14
C ASP A 169 -2.34 -1.93 17.52
N LEU A 170 -1.57 -0.91 17.12
CA LEU A 170 -1.85 0.48 17.44
C LEU A 170 -3.03 1.03 16.64
N GLU A 171 -3.25 0.55 15.41
CA GLU A 171 -4.38 0.96 14.57
C GLU A 171 -5.71 0.47 15.17
N LEU A 172 -5.68 -0.71 15.78
CA LEU A 172 -6.82 -1.31 16.45
C LEU A 172 -6.93 -0.94 17.95
N ASP A 173 -5.97 -0.18 18.49
CA ASP A 173 -5.89 0.20 19.90
C ASP A 173 -6.04 -1.01 20.84
N ILE A 174 -5.26 -2.05 20.59
CA ILE A 174 -5.32 -3.28 21.38
C ILE A 174 -3.93 -3.85 21.63
N ARG A 175 -3.68 -4.28 22.86
CA ARG A 175 -2.51 -5.05 23.25
C ARG A 175 -2.95 -6.29 24.01
N LEU A 176 -2.52 -7.45 23.52
CA LEU A 176 -2.71 -8.73 24.17
C LEU A 176 -1.50 -9.03 25.05
N HIS A 177 -1.77 -9.40 26.29
CA HIS A 177 -0.80 -9.90 27.27
C HIS A 177 -1.07 -11.38 27.49
N VAL A 178 -0.01 -12.17 27.41
CA VAL A 178 -0.05 -13.63 27.55
C VAL A 178 0.88 -14.02 28.68
N THR A 179 0.33 -14.72 29.67
CA THR A 179 1.08 -15.22 30.82
C THR A 179 0.91 -16.73 30.92
N ARG A 180 2.00 -17.45 31.22
CA ARG A 180 1.93 -18.88 31.47
C ARG A 180 1.50 -19.14 32.91
N VAL A 181 0.41 -19.86 33.10
CA VAL A 181 -0.12 -20.26 34.40
C VAL A 181 -0.49 -21.73 34.34
N ALA A 182 0.15 -22.56 35.16
CA ALA A 182 -0.17 -23.98 35.22
C ALA A 182 -1.61 -24.19 35.71
N GLY A 183 -2.37 -25.01 34.99
CA GLY A 183 -3.78 -25.29 35.30
C GLY A 183 -4.79 -24.32 34.69
N ALA A 184 -4.35 -23.24 34.03
CA ALA A 184 -5.25 -22.40 33.24
C ALA A 184 -5.65 -23.11 31.94
N SER A 185 -6.94 -23.08 31.61
CA SER A 185 -7.52 -23.60 30.39
C SER A 185 -8.50 -22.59 29.83
N ILE A 186 -8.38 -22.31 28.54
CA ILE A 186 -9.26 -21.41 27.81
C ILE A 186 -9.87 -22.16 26.64
N VAL A 187 -11.20 -22.17 26.56
CA VAL A 187 -11.94 -22.69 25.41
C VAL A 187 -12.51 -21.52 24.61
N LEU A 188 -12.01 -21.34 23.39
CA LEU A 188 -12.50 -20.36 22.43
C LEU A 188 -13.53 -21.04 21.52
N ARG A 189 -14.76 -20.53 21.51
CA ARG A 189 -15.84 -21.02 20.64
C ARG A 189 -16.01 -20.10 19.45
N GLY A 190 -15.86 -20.67 18.26
CA GLY A 190 -16.09 -19.99 16.98
C GLY A 190 -17.03 -20.77 16.06
N ALA A 191 -17.44 -20.14 14.96
CA ALA A 191 -18.34 -20.77 13.98
C ALA A 191 -17.74 -22.02 13.30
N GLY A 192 -16.41 -22.16 13.30
CA GLY A 192 -15.69 -23.31 12.73
C GLY A 192 -15.36 -24.43 13.73
N GLY A 193 -15.71 -24.28 15.01
CA GLY A 193 -15.39 -25.24 16.07
C GLY A 193 -14.84 -24.57 17.34
N ASP A 194 -14.44 -25.43 18.28
CA ASP A 194 -13.88 -25.03 19.57
C ASP A 194 -12.34 -25.22 19.55
N LEU A 195 -11.61 -24.23 20.08
CA LEU A 195 -10.16 -24.27 20.27
C LEU A 195 -9.84 -24.21 21.77
N SER A 196 -9.18 -25.24 22.30
CA SER A 196 -8.70 -25.28 23.67
C SER A 196 -7.23 -24.84 23.75
N ILE A 197 -6.93 -23.94 24.69
CA ILE A 197 -5.60 -23.43 24.96
C ILE A 197 -5.28 -23.70 26.43
N ASP A 198 -4.27 -24.52 26.67
CA ASP A 198 -3.87 -24.92 28.02
C ASP A 198 -2.60 -24.19 28.49
N GLY A 199 -2.54 -23.93 29.79
CA GLY A 199 -1.42 -23.33 30.48
C GLY A 199 -1.23 -21.84 30.23
N LEU A 200 -2.19 -21.16 29.58
CA LEU A 200 -2.10 -19.73 29.26
C LEU A 200 -3.26 -18.95 29.88
N ARG A 201 -2.93 -17.73 30.31
CA ARG A 201 -3.88 -16.70 30.74
C ARG A 201 -3.72 -15.47 29.85
N LEU A 202 -4.85 -14.99 29.35
CA LEU A 202 -4.93 -13.89 28.38
C LEU A 202 -5.57 -12.67 29.01
N GLN A 203 -5.07 -11.48 28.67
CA GLN A 203 -5.68 -10.20 29.00
C GLN A 203 -5.43 -9.22 27.86
N ALA A 204 -6.42 -8.42 27.50
CA ALA A 204 -6.32 -7.39 26.48
C ALA A 204 -6.52 -6.00 27.09
N THR A 205 -5.61 -5.08 26.78
CA THR A 205 -5.69 -3.67 27.19
C THR A 205 -5.73 -2.76 25.98
N SER A 206 -6.24 -1.53 26.12
CA SER A 206 -5.98 -0.46 25.16
C SER A 206 -4.58 0.10 25.37
N TYR A 207 -4.11 0.89 24.41
CA TYR A 207 -2.98 1.77 24.67
C TYR A 207 -3.46 2.95 25.52
N PRO A 208 -2.67 3.44 26.49
CA PRO A 208 -2.99 4.71 27.12
C PRO A 208 -3.03 5.79 26.03
N ALA A 209 -4.09 6.60 26.04
CA ALA A 209 -4.22 7.76 25.16
C ALA A 209 -3.19 8.81 25.58
N GLY A 210 -1.93 8.62 25.17
CA GLY A 210 -0.82 9.44 25.62
C GLY A 210 0.47 8.64 25.73
N ASP A 211 0.90 8.01 24.64
CA ASP A 211 2.33 7.84 24.38
C ASP A 211 2.59 7.58 22.89
N SER A 212 2.25 8.57 22.06
CA SER A 212 3.06 8.84 20.88
C SER A 212 4.37 9.47 21.38
N THR A 213 5.20 8.67 22.06
CA THR A 213 6.63 8.94 22.15
C THR A 213 7.15 8.70 20.75
N GLU A 214 7.21 9.78 19.96
CA GLU A 214 8.18 9.86 18.89
C GLU A 214 9.56 9.53 19.48
N PRO A 215 10.38 8.70 18.85
CA PRO A 215 11.76 8.56 19.26
C PRO A 215 12.45 9.90 19.03
N SER A 216 12.50 10.73 20.07
CA SER A 216 13.40 11.88 20.12
C SER A 216 14.81 11.34 19.97
N ASP A 217 15.42 11.62 18.82
CA ASP A 217 16.87 11.62 18.62
C ASP A 217 17.48 12.66 19.58
N GLU A 218 17.64 12.31 20.86
CA GLU A 218 18.60 12.97 21.73
C GLU A 218 19.97 12.34 21.50
N VAL A 219 20.61 12.79 20.42
CA VAL A 219 22.06 12.73 20.28
C VAL A 219 22.64 13.73 21.29
N GLY A 220 23.40 13.19 22.24
CA GLY A 220 23.93 13.92 23.38
C GLY A 220 24.71 15.18 23.00
N ALA A 221 24.41 16.26 23.72
CA ALA A 221 25.30 17.39 23.90
C ALA A 221 25.69 17.47 25.37
N LEU A 222 26.80 16.78 25.69
CA LEU A 222 27.60 17.03 26.88
C LEU A 222 28.15 18.46 26.79
N ALA A 223 27.70 19.35 27.66
CA ALA A 223 28.48 20.52 28.05
C ALA A 223 28.20 20.85 29.51
N SER A 224 29.18 20.50 30.32
CA SER A 224 29.34 20.73 31.75
C SER A 224 28.88 22.11 32.21
N GLY A 225 28.02 22.13 33.24
CA GLY A 225 27.98 23.22 34.20
C GLY A 225 28.79 22.81 35.42
N GLU A 226 29.66 23.69 35.90
CA GLU A 226 29.73 24.02 37.34
C GLU A 226 30.56 25.31 37.54
N SER A 227 29.84 26.39 37.87
CA SER A 227 30.10 27.48 38.83
C SER A 227 31.52 27.98 39.13
N VAL A 228 31.69 29.31 39.26
CA VAL A 228 31.65 30.01 40.56
C VAL A 228 31.77 31.55 40.39
N SER A 229 30.98 32.22 41.24
CA SER A 229 30.81 33.66 41.46
C SER A 229 32.05 34.39 42.02
N GLY A 230 32.26 35.66 41.65
CA GLY A 230 33.24 36.55 42.29
C GLY A 230 33.16 38.00 41.76
N GLN A 231 32.81 38.92 42.65
CA GLN A 231 32.48 40.34 42.43
C GLN A 231 33.69 41.29 42.11
N PRO A 232 33.46 42.60 41.86
CA PRO A 232 34.33 43.50 41.09
C PRO A 232 35.33 44.31 41.94
N VAL A 233 36.34 44.90 41.29
CA VAL A 233 37.12 46.03 41.82
C VAL A 233 37.66 46.91 40.68
N ASP A 234 37.28 48.18 40.73
CA ASP A 234 37.98 49.32 40.13
C ASP A 234 39.45 49.35 40.60
N LEU A 235 40.39 49.66 39.70
CA LEU A 235 41.53 50.55 40.00
C LEU A 235 42.30 50.96 38.72
N LEU A 236 42.04 52.20 38.29
CA LEU A 236 42.98 53.29 38.01
C LEU A 236 44.38 53.00 37.37
N ALA A 237 44.65 53.80 36.33
CA ALA A 237 45.92 54.47 35.96
C ALA A 237 46.70 53.97 34.71
N ASP A 238 46.60 54.80 33.66
CA ASP A 238 47.67 55.26 32.74
C ASP A 238 49.04 55.49 33.44
N PRO A 239 50.21 55.67 32.79
CA PRO A 239 50.42 56.21 31.43
C PRO A 239 51.62 55.64 30.62
N VAL A 240 51.90 56.27 29.46
CA VAL A 240 53.22 56.66 28.89
C VAL A 240 53.50 56.20 27.44
N ARG A 241 53.29 57.16 26.51
CA ARG A 241 54.01 57.40 25.23
C ARG A 241 55.51 57.69 25.49
N PRO A 242 56.48 57.66 24.54
CA PRO A 242 56.43 58.17 23.14
C PRO A 242 57.15 57.24 22.13
N ALA A 243 57.22 57.46 20.82
CA ALA A 243 57.43 58.67 20.02
C ALA A 243 56.71 58.62 18.66
#